data_AF-K1V3Q1-F1
#
_entry.id   AF-K1V3Q1-F1
#
_cell.length_a   1.000
_cell.length_b   1.000
_cell.length_c   1.000
_cell.angle_alpha   90.00
_cell.angle_beta   90.00
_cell.angle_gamma   90.00
#
_symmetry.space_group_name_H-M   'P 1'
#
loop_
_entity.id
_entity.type
_entity.pdbx_description
1 polymer ?
#
loop_
_entity_poly.entity_id
_entity_poly.type
_entity_poly.pdbx_seq_one_letter_code
_entity_poly.pdbx_strand_id
1 'polypeptide(L)' 'MSENKQALQVAALKNGTVIDHIPSEKLFTVVQLLGVEQMTSNITIGFNLDSKKLGKKGIIKIADKF' A
#
# COMPACT_ATOMS: atom_id res chain seq x y z
N MET A 1 -24.55 9.37 14.43
CA MET A 1 -23.12 9.59 14.13
C MET A 1 -22.55 8.24 13.72
N SER A 2 -22.74 7.83 12.46
CA SER A 2 -22.22 6.57 11.95
C SER A 2 -20.71 6.70 11.81
N GLU A 3 -19.97 5.93 12.62
CA GLU A 3 -18.53 5.79 12.48
C GLU A 3 -18.20 5.42 11.04
N ASN A 4 -17.58 6.35 10.33
CA ASN A 4 -17.14 6.15 8.96
C ASN A 4 -15.90 5.24 9.02
N LYS A 5 -16.12 3.96 9.32
CA LYS A 5 -15.19 2.86 9.06
C LYS A 5 -15.07 2.71 7.55
N GLN A 6 -14.52 3.72 6.87
CA GLN A 6 -13.59 3.50 5.76
C GLN A 6 -12.30 2.88 6.35
N ALA A 7 -12.50 1.83 7.16
CA ALA A 7 -11.50 1.00 7.77
C ALA A 7 -10.80 0.38 6.58
N LEU A 8 -9.69 1.04 6.25
CA LEU A 8 -8.58 0.59 5.44
C LEU A 8 -8.87 -0.79 4.85
N GLN A 9 -9.10 -0.89 3.53
CA GLN A 9 -9.16 -2.18 2.81
C GLN A 9 -7.84 -3.00 2.94
N VAL A 10 -6.93 -2.55 3.80
CA VAL A 10 -5.54 -2.95 3.93
C VAL A 10 -5.23 -2.95 5.44
N ALA A 11 -5.00 -4.12 6.03
CA ALA A 11 -4.72 -4.25 7.46
C ALA A 11 -3.62 -3.28 7.94
N ALA A 12 -3.72 -2.81 9.19
CA ALA A 12 -2.67 -1.99 9.80
C ALA A 12 -1.42 -2.86 10.05
N LEU A 13 -0.23 -2.34 9.72
CA LEU A 13 1.04 -2.98 10.08
C LEU A 13 1.41 -2.60 11.51
N LYS A 14 1.92 -3.55 12.29
CA LYS A 14 2.50 -3.29 13.62
C LYS A 14 3.92 -2.74 13.53
N ASN A 15 4.76 -3.37 12.71
CA ASN A 15 6.11 -2.93 12.36
C ASN A 15 6.32 -3.13 10.85
N GLY A 16 6.99 -2.20 10.18
CA GLY A 16 7.24 -2.31 8.75
C GLY A 16 7.39 -0.98 8.01
N THR A 17 7.61 -1.06 6.70
CA THR A 17 7.68 0.08 5.79
C THR A 17 6.34 0.24 5.08
N VAL A 18 5.87 1.48 4.99
CA VAL A 18 4.70 1.85 4.18
C VAL A 18 5.13 2.82 3.08
N ILE A 19 4.96 2.40 1.83
CA ILE A 19 5.14 3.25 0.64
C ILE A 19 3.75 3.63 0.17
N ASP A 20 3.31 4.84 0.54
CA ASP A 20 1.99 5.37 0.19
C ASP A 20 2.09 6.45 -0.89
N HIS A 21 0.95 6.81 -1.48
CA HIS A 21 0.82 7.83 -2.53
C HIS A 21 1.63 7.50 -3.78
N ILE A 22 1.71 6.21 -4.13
CA ILE A 22 2.23 5.78 -5.42
C ILE A 22 1.15 6.10 -6.46
N PRO A 23 1.44 6.78 -7.58
CA PRO A 23 0.50 6.89 -8.70
C PRO A 23 0.03 5.48 -9.12
N SER A 24 -1.27 5.24 -9.21
CA SER A 24 -1.82 3.90 -9.41
C SER A 24 -1.16 3.17 -10.59
N GLU A 25 -1.02 3.86 -11.72
CA GLU A 25 -0.43 3.33 -12.95
C GLU A 25 1.04 2.90 -12.82
N LYS A 26 1.74 3.37 -11.79
CA LYS A 26 3.15 3.04 -11.52
C LYS A 26 3.33 1.98 -10.43
N LEU A 27 2.26 1.56 -9.77
CA LEU A 27 2.34 0.67 -8.60
C LEU A 27 3.12 -0.61 -8.90
N PHE A 28 2.76 -1.32 -9.97
CA PHE A 28 3.41 -2.59 -10.31
C PHE A 28 4.84 -2.41 -10.82
N THR A 29 5.16 -1.27 -11.43
CA THR A 29 6.55 -0.91 -11.75
C THR A 29 7.38 -0.76 -10.47
N VAL A 30 6.84 -0.11 -9.43
CA VAL A 30 7.52 0.01 -8.13
C VAL A 30 7.69 -1.35 -7.46
N VAL A 31 6.68 -2.22 -7.52
CA VAL A 31 6.77 -3.61 -7.00
C VAL A 31 7.95 -4.34 -7.62
N GLN A 32 8.06 -4.32 -8.96
CA GLN A 32 9.16 -4.96 -9.69
C GLN A 32 10.52 -4.33 -9.38
N LEU A 33 10.61 -2.99 -9.38
CA LEU A 33 11.88 -2.29 -9.12
C LEU A 33 12.43 -2.57 -7.71
N LEU A 34 11.55 -2.76 -6.74
CA LEU A 34 11.91 -3.05 -5.35
C LEU A 34 12.04 -4.56 -5.07
N GLY A 35 11.76 -5.42 -6.05
CA GLY A 35 11.74 -6.87 -5.88
C GLY A 35 10.79 -7.32 -4.76
N VAL A 36 9.66 -6.63 -4.60
CA VAL A 36 8.71 -6.87 -3.50
C VAL A 36 8.14 -8.29 -3.60
N GLU A 37 7.92 -8.80 -4.81
CA GLU A 37 7.44 -10.15 -5.07
C GLU A 37 8.40 -11.26 -4.62
N GLN A 38 9.66 -10.93 -4.37
CA GLN A 38 10.69 -11.90 -3.94
C GLN A 38 10.88 -11.91 -2.41
N MET A 39 10.21 -11.02 -1.69
CA MET A 39 10.35 -10.94 -0.24
C MET A 39 9.49 -12.00 0.45
N THR A 40 9.99 -12.53 1.57
CA THR A 40 9.29 -13.51 2.39
C THR A 40 8.42 -12.88 3.48
N SER A 41 8.55 -11.58 3.71
CA SER A 41 7.74 -10.82 4.67
C SER A 41 6.28 -10.73 4.23
N ASN A 42 5.39 -10.53 5.21
CA ASN A 42 4.00 -10.21 4.91
C ASN A 42 3.90 -8.88 4.17
N ILE A 43 3.41 -8.95 2.94
CA ILE A 43 3.23 -7.78 2.08
C ILE A 43 1.74 -7.53 1.86
N THR A 44 1.36 -6.26 1.83
CA THR A 44 0.04 -5.85 1.34
C THR A 44 0.19 -4.81 0.24
N ILE A 45 -0.47 -5.06 -0.89
CA ILE A 45 -0.52 -4.14 -2.03
C ILE A 45 -1.97 -3.72 -2.22
N GLY A 46 -2.20 -2.42 -2.15
CA GLY A 46 -3.50 -1.82 -2.50
C GLY A 46 -3.37 -1.09 -3.83
N PHE A 47 -4.26 -1.38 -4.77
CA PHE A 47 -4.28 -0.77 -6.11
C PHE A 47 -5.58 0.00 -6.33
N ASN A 48 -5.49 1.11 -7.06
CA ASN A 48 -6.65 1.93 -7.45
C ASN A 48 -7.49 2.47 -6.28
N LEU A 49 -6.84 2.74 -5.14
CA LEU A 49 -7.45 3.32 -3.95
C LEU A 49 -7.76 4.79 -4.19
N ASP A 50 -8.86 5.29 -3.61
CA ASP A 50 -9.18 6.71 -3.69
C ASP A 50 -8.11 7.56 -2.99
N SER A 51 -7.71 8.64 -3.66
CA SER A 51 -6.70 9.57 -3.17
C SER A 51 -7.19 10.99 -3.38
N LYS A 52 -7.29 11.77 -2.29
CA LYS A 52 -7.59 13.21 -2.38
C LYS A 52 -6.54 13.99 -3.17
N LYS A 53 -5.29 13.49 -3.21
CA LYS A 53 -4.15 14.17 -3.87
C LYS A 53 -3.93 13.72 -5.31
N LEU A 54 -4.16 12.44 -5.61
CA LEU A 54 -3.81 11.83 -6.91
C LEU A 54 -5.04 11.36 -7.70
N GLY A 55 -6.25 11.51 -7.16
CA GLY A 55 -7.46 10.88 -7.68
C GLY A 55 -7.48 9.39 -7.34
N LYS A 56 -6.52 8.63 -7.88
CA LYS A 56 -6.27 7.22 -7.58
C LYS A 56 -4.83 7.01 -7.13
N LYS A 57 -4.62 6.11 -6.18
CA LYS A 57 -3.28 5.74 -5.71
C LYS A 57 -3.12 4.24 -5.48
N GLY A 58 -1.86 3.81 -5.48
CA GLY A 58 -1.40 2.56 -4.90
C GLY A 58 -0.71 2.76 -3.55
N ILE A 59 -0.65 1.68 -2.79
CA ILE A 59 0.08 1.57 -1.52
C ILE A 59 0.78 0.21 -1.45
N ILE A 60 1.99 0.20 -0.93
CA ILE A 60 2.74 -1.02 -0.59
C ILE A 60 3.05 -0.98 0.90
N LYS A 61 2.72 -2.06 1.60
CA LYS A 61 3.01 -2.28 3.02
C LYS A 61 3.88 -3.52 3.14
N ILE A 62 5.02 -3.44 3.81
CA ILE A 62 5.93 -4.57 4.01
C ILE A 62 6.17 -4.72 5.52
N ALA A 63 5.74 -5.84 6.09
CA ALA A 63 5.95 -6.12 7.51
C ALA A 63 7.44 -6.35 7.83
N ASP A 64 7.86 -5.89 9.01
CA ASP A 64 9.17 -6.16 9.60
C ASP A 64 10.37 -5.80 8.69
N LYS A 65 10.18 -4.78 7.84
CA LYS A 65 11.20 -4.15 7.00
C LYS A 65 11.20 -2.63 7.26
N PHE A 66 12.34 -1.95 7.16
CA PHE A 66 12.49 -0.52 7.48
C PHE A 66 13.04 0.25 6.28
#